data_AF-A0A2T7SQ72-F1
#
_entry.id   AF-A0A2T7SQ72-F1
#
_cell.length_a   1.000
_cell.length_b   1.000
_cell.length_c   1.000
_cell.angle_alpha   90.00
_cell.angle_beta   90.00
_cell.angle_gamma   90.00
#
_symmetry.space_group_name_H-M   'P 1'
#
loop_
_entity.id
_entity.type
_entity.pdbx_description
1 polymer ?
#
loop_
_entity_poly.entity_id
_entity_poly.type
_entity_poly.pdbx_seq_one_letter_code
_entity_poly.pdbx_strand_id
1 'polypeptide(L)'
;APGGFSRISSIEAIDLASDSASNTLTLSARDVQDMAGMNLIRDGASADGQNWASGTYTLAAAMAYRQLVVTGDAGDAVGLKDNSFVSSGTVTAEGTTYNVYTSESTRTQVFVQNGVSVTLNATPLVLDLNGDGVRTSGVSHGVLFDVNHTGQPALTGWTDGQDGLLVLDLNRDGRINNGSELFGSGTDTANGKAVDGYVALRQHDGNGDGVIDAQDSVFKDLQVWVDANVDGQTDVGELHSLAILGMASLDLNAMQGNHIDNGNTLGLVSGWTDVKGQVHDMADVWLSSQSLAEFVSQATGLSKIDASGNHTADVTELRLADMLAAVQKLVVVQADANDVVQLDSTGWVDTHQLVTVDNHSYELWSNASAHLLIDQNARVQTVL
;
A
#
# COMPACT_ATOMS: atom_id res chain seq x y z
N ALA A 1 16.03 -7.47 -51.38
CA ALA A 1 16.19 -7.67 -49.92
C ALA A 1 14.83 -7.42 -49.28
N PRO A 2 14.25 -8.37 -48.52
CA PRO A 2 13.01 -8.11 -47.83
C PRO A 2 13.33 -7.25 -46.59
N GLY A 3 13.14 -5.95 -46.73
CA GLY A 3 13.05 -5.03 -45.60
C GLY A 3 11.62 -5.06 -45.10
N GLY A 4 11.40 -5.72 -43.97
CA GLY A 4 10.11 -5.82 -43.31
C GLY A 4 10.32 -6.12 -41.85
N PHE A 5 11.05 -5.24 -41.16
CA PHE A 5 11.05 -5.25 -39.70
C PHE A 5 9.61 -5.11 -39.21
N SER A 6 9.20 -5.96 -38.27
CA SER A 6 7.95 -5.81 -37.54
C SER A 6 7.91 -4.42 -36.90
N ARG A 7 6.88 -3.63 -37.20
CA ARG A 7 6.67 -2.25 -36.72
C ARG A 7 5.47 -2.19 -35.79
N ILE A 8 5.48 -2.91 -34.67
CA ILE A 8 4.63 -2.47 -33.56
C ILE A 8 5.31 -1.21 -33.03
N SER A 9 4.75 -0.05 -33.37
CA SER A 9 5.36 1.27 -33.13
C SER A 9 5.35 1.68 -31.66
N SER A 10 4.43 1.09 -30.89
CA SER A 10 4.22 1.21 -29.45
C SER A 10 2.97 0.38 -29.12
N ILE A 11 2.82 -0.04 -27.87
CA ILE A 11 1.54 -0.46 -27.30
C ILE A 11 1.07 0.72 -26.46
N GLU A 12 -0.01 1.37 -26.90
CA GLU A 12 -0.56 2.55 -26.22
C GLU A 12 -1.62 2.20 -25.17
N ALA A 13 -2.20 0.99 -25.26
CA ALA A 13 -3.20 0.50 -24.34
C ALA A 13 -3.03 -1.01 -24.07
N ILE A 14 -3.29 -1.43 -22.84
CA ILE A 14 -3.42 -2.83 -22.43
C ILE A 14 -4.86 -3.03 -21.96
N ASP A 15 -5.53 -4.04 -22.50
CA ASP A 15 -6.90 -4.39 -22.14
C ASP A 15 -6.94 -5.69 -21.34
N LEU A 16 -7.34 -5.58 -20.07
CA LEU A 16 -7.58 -6.71 -19.18
C LEU A 16 -9.07 -7.11 -19.17
N ALA A 17 -9.98 -6.24 -19.62
CA ALA A 17 -11.43 -6.45 -19.54
C ALA A 17 -12.00 -7.41 -20.60
N SER A 18 -11.14 -7.97 -21.47
CA SER A 18 -11.59 -8.76 -22.62
C SER A 18 -12.11 -10.15 -22.26
N ASP A 19 -11.76 -10.66 -21.08
CA ASP A 19 -12.35 -11.84 -20.49
C ASP A 19 -12.95 -11.52 -19.10
N SER A 20 -13.69 -12.46 -18.54
CA SER A 20 -14.31 -12.32 -17.22
C SER A 20 -13.44 -12.95 -16.13
N ALA A 21 -12.18 -13.27 -16.42
CA ALA A 21 -11.25 -13.83 -15.44
C ALA A 21 -10.49 -12.69 -14.78
N SER A 22 -10.05 -12.91 -13.54
CA SER A 22 -9.13 -11.98 -12.88
C SER A 22 -7.77 -12.00 -13.56
N ASN A 23 -7.32 -10.85 -14.06
CA ASN A 23 -5.99 -10.70 -14.66
C ASN A 23 -5.07 -9.86 -13.78
N THR A 24 -3.78 -10.21 -13.75
CA THR A 24 -2.75 -9.41 -13.07
C THR A 24 -1.71 -8.93 -14.07
N LEU A 25 -1.54 -7.61 -14.15
CA LEU A 25 -0.48 -6.96 -14.91
C LEU A 25 0.55 -6.38 -13.94
N THR A 26 1.83 -6.56 -14.23
CA THR A 26 2.91 -5.88 -13.51
C THR A 26 3.65 -4.99 -14.48
N LEU A 27 3.89 -3.73 -14.11
CA LEU A 27 4.62 -2.77 -14.91
C LEU A 27 5.75 -2.12 -14.11
N SER A 28 6.92 -2.06 -14.73
CA SER A 28 7.98 -1.13 -14.42
C SER A 28 7.80 0.16 -15.25
N ALA A 29 8.34 1.28 -14.79
CA ALA A 29 8.49 2.49 -15.59
C ALA A 29 9.32 2.19 -16.83
N ARG A 30 10.29 1.27 -16.75
CA ARG A 30 11.01 0.78 -17.91
C ARG A 30 10.10 0.08 -18.92
N ASP A 31 9.19 -0.79 -18.46
CA ASP A 31 8.21 -1.43 -19.34
C ASP A 31 7.36 -0.36 -20.06
N VAL A 32 6.90 0.67 -19.34
CA VAL A 32 6.16 1.78 -19.95
C VAL A 32 7.04 2.56 -20.94
N GLN A 33 8.33 2.78 -20.63
CA GLN A 33 9.23 3.45 -21.56
C GLN A 33 9.44 2.69 -22.86
N ASP A 34 9.53 1.36 -22.76
CA ASP A 34 9.77 0.45 -23.87
C ASP A 34 8.49 0.22 -24.71
N MET A 35 7.31 0.28 -24.08
CA MET A 35 6.03 0.05 -24.75
C MET A 35 5.35 1.31 -25.27
N ALA A 36 5.43 2.44 -24.56
CA ALA A 36 4.58 3.61 -24.84
C ALA A 36 5.27 4.74 -25.62
N GLY A 37 4.48 5.37 -26.50
CA GLY A 37 4.83 6.62 -27.17
C GLY A 37 4.75 7.84 -26.23
N MET A 38 5.35 8.95 -26.63
CA MET A 38 5.27 10.21 -25.88
C MET A 38 4.06 11.05 -26.25
N ASN A 39 3.52 11.76 -25.26
CA ASN A 39 2.51 12.82 -25.42
C ASN A 39 1.25 12.33 -26.15
N LEU A 40 0.77 11.15 -25.75
CA LEU A 40 -0.38 10.49 -26.30
C LEU A 40 -1.70 11.11 -25.81
N ILE A 41 -1.78 11.40 -24.51
CA ILE A 41 -2.97 11.84 -23.78
C ILE A 41 -2.82 13.31 -23.39
N ARG A 42 -3.85 14.09 -23.71
CA ARG A 42 -3.98 15.53 -23.45
C ARG A 42 -5.44 15.90 -23.26
N ASP A 43 -5.69 17.11 -22.75
CA ASP A 43 -7.06 17.61 -22.63
C ASP A 43 -7.72 17.77 -24.01
N GLY A 44 -8.91 17.19 -24.17
CA GLY A 44 -9.63 17.09 -25.43
C GLY A 44 -9.23 15.88 -26.29
N ALA A 45 -9.33 16.05 -27.60
CA ALA A 45 -9.04 15.00 -28.58
C ALA A 45 -7.55 14.62 -28.54
N SER A 46 -7.27 13.39 -28.11
CA SER A 46 -5.93 12.85 -27.91
C SER A 46 -5.46 11.96 -29.06
N ALA A 47 -4.18 11.58 -29.05
CA ALA A 47 -3.56 10.83 -30.14
C ALA A 47 -3.95 9.34 -30.14
N ASP A 48 -4.44 8.83 -29.02
CA ASP A 48 -5.08 7.51 -28.90
C ASP A 48 -6.49 7.45 -29.52
N GLY A 49 -7.00 8.58 -30.00
CA GLY A 49 -8.31 8.67 -30.63
C GLY A 49 -9.48 8.88 -29.65
N GLN A 50 -9.22 8.99 -28.35
CA GLN A 50 -10.23 9.30 -27.33
C GLN A 50 -10.27 10.80 -27.00
N ASN A 51 -11.40 11.25 -26.48
CA ASN A 51 -11.53 12.59 -25.91
C ASN A 51 -11.35 12.52 -24.39
N TRP A 52 -10.22 13.01 -23.91
CA TRP A 52 -9.89 13.04 -22.49
C TRP A 52 -10.29 14.39 -21.88
N ALA A 53 -10.63 14.37 -20.59
CA ALA A 53 -10.92 15.56 -19.83
C ALA A 53 -10.22 15.49 -18.47
N SER A 54 -9.66 16.62 -18.06
CA SER A 54 -9.06 16.79 -16.73
C SER A 54 -10.06 16.46 -15.61
N GLY A 55 -9.57 15.81 -14.55
CA GLY A 55 -10.31 15.55 -13.31
C GLY A 55 -9.61 16.24 -12.15
N THR A 56 -9.26 15.50 -11.10
CA THR A 56 -8.35 16.03 -10.05
C THR A 56 -6.92 16.17 -10.57
N TYR A 57 -6.54 15.38 -11.57
CA TYR A 57 -5.32 15.58 -12.34
C TYR A 57 -5.59 16.48 -13.54
N THR A 58 -4.76 17.52 -13.71
CA THR A 58 -4.89 18.48 -14.81
C THR A 58 -4.09 18.02 -16.02
N LEU A 59 -4.77 17.75 -17.13
CA LEU A 59 -4.12 17.47 -18.41
C LEU A 59 -3.73 18.79 -19.08
N ALA A 60 -2.47 18.90 -19.47
CA ALA A 60 -1.98 19.98 -20.31
C ALA A 60 -2.10 19.63 -21.79
N ALA A 61 -2.00 20.65 -22.66
CA ALA A 61 -2.00 20.46 -24.12
C ALA A 61 -0.80 19.64 -24.63
N ALA A 62 0.29 19.63 -23.86
CA ALA A 62 1.43 18.75 -24.04
C ALA A 62 1.96 18.32 -22.68
N MET A 63 1.98 17.02 -22.43
CA MET A 63 2.34 16.41 -21.16
C MET A 63 3.83 16.01 -21.13
N ALA A 64 4.44 15.73 -22.29
CA ALA A 64 5.84 15.29 -22.39
C ALA A 64 6.20 14.06 -21.51
N TYR A 65 5.24 13.16 -21.29
CA TYR A 65 5.45 11.84 -20.69
C TYR A 65 5.23 10.74 -21.74
N ARG A 66 5.79 9.56 -21.51
CA ARG A 66 5.34 8.31 -22.15
C ARG A 66 4.12 7.81 -21.43
N GLN A 67 3.04 7.55 -22.14
CA GLN A 67 1.72 7.35 -21.54
C GLN A 67 1.13 6.02 -22.00
N LEU A 68 0.75 5.18 -21.04
CA LEU A 68 0.12 3.88 -21.27
C LEU A 68 -1.27 3.88 -20.62
N VAL A 69 -2.28 3.41 -21.34
CA VAL A 69 -3.63 3.19 -20.80
C VAL A 69 -3.78 1.72 -20.41
N VAL A 70 -4.41 1.45 -19.27
CA VAL A 70 -4.80 0.09 -18.86
C VAL A 70 -6.29 0.07 -18.55
N THR A 71 -7.04 -0.75 -19.27
CA THR A 71 -8.47 -1.00 -19.03
C THR A 71 -8.68 -2.35 -18.37
N GLY A 72 -9.72 -2.49 -17.57
CA GLY A 72 -10.01 -3.68 -16.78
C GLY A 72 -11.26 -3.49 -15.92
N ASP A 73 -11.55 -4.48 -15.08
CA ASP A 73 -12.65 -4.45 -14.11
C ASP A 73 -12.18 -4.69 -12.66
N ALA A 74 -13.13 -4.89 -11.73
CA ALA A 74 -12.85 -5.07 -10.30
C ALA A 74 -12.13 -6.38 -9.96
N GLY A 75 -12.13 -7.36 -10.87
CA GLY A 75 -11.38 -8.60 -10.75
C GLY A 75 -9.91 -8.46 -11.18
N ASP A 76 -9.54 -7.36 -11.83
CA ASP A 76 -8.20 -7.13 -12.36
C ASP A 76 -7.29 -6.34 -11.41
N ALA A 77 -5.99 -6.57 -11.53
CA ALA A 77 -4.97 -5.88 -10.74
C ALA A 77 -3.77 -5.41 -11.58
N VAL A 78 -3.26 -4.22 -11.27
CA VAL A 78 -2.03 -3.65 -11.85
C VAL A 78 -1.02 -3.34 -10.74
N GLY A 79 0.14 -3.99 -10.77
CA GLY A 79 1.26 -3.69 -9.86
C GLY A 79 2.29 -2.77 -10.53
N LEU A 80 2.52 -1.57 -9.98
CA LEU A 80 3.56 -0.65 -10.47
C LEU A 80 4.81 -0.74 -9.57
N LYS A 81 5.88 -1.34 -10.09
CA LYS A 81 7.00 -1.86 -9.27
C LYS A 81 8.24 -0.95 -9.15
N ASP A 82 8.24 0.22 -9.78
CA ASP A 82 9.46 0.98 -10.00
C ASP A 82 9.79 2.05 -8.96
N ASN A 83 9.16 1.99 -7.78
CA ASN A 83 9.38 2.92 -6.67
C ASN A 83 9.16 4.41 -7.02
N SER A 84 8.76 4.70 -8.26
CA SER A 84 8.79 6.04 -8.85
C SER A 84 7.42 6.48 -9.33
N PHE A 85 6.46 5.56 -9.43
CA PHE A 85 5.08 5.89 -9.75
C PHE A 85 4.36 6.37 -8.51
N VAL A 86 3.71 7.53 -8.61
CA VAL A 86 2.82 8.09 -7.59
C VAL A 86 1.43 8.34 -8.13
N SER A 87 0.42 8.12 -7.29
CA SER A 87 -0.96 8.52 -7.61
C SER A 87 -1.05 10.04 -7.74
N SER A 88 -1.40 10.51 -8.94
CA SER A 88 -1.41 11.93 -9.31
C SER A 88 -2.83 12.52 -9.37
N GLY A 89 -3.86 11.68 -9.23
CA GLY A 89 -5.27 12.07 -9.32
C GLY A 89 -6.00 11.32 -10.44
N THR A 90 -7.09 11.89 -10.91
CA THR A 90 -7.99 11.24 -11.88
C THR A 90 -8.23 12.10 -13.10
N VAL A 91 -8.57 11.44 -14.19
CA VAL A 91 -9.05 12.04 -15.46
C VAL A 91 -10.22 11.20 -15.97
N THR A 92 -10.90 11.69 -17.01
CA THR A 92 -11.96 10.94 -17.68
C THR A 92 -11.71 10.85 -19.18
N ALA A 93 -12.13 9.74 -19.80
CA ALA A 93 -12.15 9.59 -21.25
C ALA A 93 -13.44 8.87 -21.65
N GLU A 94 -14.21 9.45 -22.58
CA GLU A 94 -15.48 8.89 -23.07
C GLU A 94 -16.47 8.46 -21.96
N GLY A 95 -16.47 9.16 -20.82
CA GLY A 95 -17.32 8.87 -19.66
C GLY A 95 -16.75 7.84 -18.67
N THR A 96 -15.62 7.20 -18.99
CA THR A 96 -14.89 6.32 -18.08
C THR A 96 -13.87 7.11 -17.27
N THR A 97 -13.74 6.83 -15.97
CA THR A 97 -12.74 7.46 -15.09
C THR A 97 -11.47 6.63 -15.05
N TYR A 98 -10.32 7.29 -15.06
CA TYR A 98 -9.00 6.66 -14.92
C TYR A 98 -8.22 7.32 -13.79
N ASN A 99 -7.57 6.48 -12.98
CA ASN A 99 -6.55 6.88 -12.01
C ASN A 99 -5.22 7.09 -12.74
N VAL A 100 -4.54 8.21 -12.48
CA VAL A 100 -3.29 8.58 -13.13
C VAL A 100 -2.13 8.32 -12.17
N TYR A 101 -1.17 7.52 -12.63
CA TYR A 101 0.07 7.26 -11.90
C TYR A 101 1.23 7.84 -12.70
N THR A 102 1.99 8.76 -12.09
CA THR A 102 3.09 9.47 -12.76
C THR A 102 4.42 9.11 -12.13
N SER A 103 5.43 8.90 -12.97
CA SER A 103 6.84 8.90 -12.55
C SER A 103 7.55 10.08 -13.19
N GLU A 104 7.90 11.07 -12.36
CA GLU A 104 8.58 12.29 -12.80
C GLU A 104 10.03 12.02 -13.21
N SER A 105 10.71 11.11 -12.51
CA SER A 105 12.12 10.78 -12.76
C SER A 105 12.33 10.10 -14.12
N THR A 106 11.39 9.26 -14.55
CA THR A 106 11.46 8.53 -15.81
C THR A 106 10.59 9.15 -16.91
N ARG A 107 9.81 10.19 -16.57
CA ARG A 107 8.81 10.82 -17.45
C ARG A 107 7.83 9.80 -18.05
N THR A 108 7.27 8.93 -17.21
CA THR A 108 6.23 7.97 -17.59
C THR A 108 4.92 8.20 -16.86
N GLN A 109 3.79 7.82 -17.48
CA GLN A 109 2.48 7.80 -16.86
C GLN A 109 1.72 6.53 -17.23
N VAL A 110 0.95 6.01 -16.28
CA VAL A 110 -0.01 4.93 -16.48
C VAL A 110 -1.39 5.42 -16.08
N PHE A 111 -2.34 5.29 -17.00
CA PHE A 111 -3.75 5.65 -16.81
C PHE A 111 -4.52 4.35 -16.61
N VAL A 112 -4.89 4.03 -15.39
CA VAL A 112 -5.57 2.78 -15.05
C VAL A 112 -7.05 3.04 -14.85
N GLN A 113 -7.91 2.31 -15.55
CA GLN A 113 -9.35 2.45 -15.43
C GLN A 113 -9.80 2.26 -13.97
N ASN A 114 -10.69 3.15 -13.50
CA ASN A 114 -11.23 3.07 -12.17
C ASN A 114 -12.04 1.77 -12.00
N GLY A 115 -11.81 1.06 -10.89
CA GLY A 115 -12.30 -0.30 -10.67
C GLY A 115 -11.18 -1.34 -10.66
N VAL A 116 -10.13 -1.14 -11.45
CA VAL A 116 -8.94 -2.02 -11.42
C VAL A 116 -8.12 -1.71 -10.17
N SER A 117 -7.76 -2.75 -9.41
CA SER A 117 -6.92 -2.60 -8.23
C SER A 117 -5.49 -2.21 -8.63
N VAL A 118 -4.91 -1.20 -7.99
CA VAL A 118 -3.52 -0.79 -8.28
C VAL A 118 -2.66 -0.89 -7.03
N THR A 119 -1.56 -1.62 -7.13
CA THR A 119 -0.58 -1.75 -6.06
C THR A 119 0.65 -0.92 -6.41
N LEU A 120 0.94 0.11 -5.60
CA LEU A 120 2.22 0.81 -5.60
C LEU A 120 3.12 0.18 -4.54
N ASN A 121 4.43 0.17 -4.76
CA ASN A 121 5.35 -0.20 -3.69
C ASN A 121 5.20 0.80 -2.55
N ALA A 122 4.89 0.29 -1.37
CA ALA A 122 4.58 1.09 -0.21
C ALA A 122 5.85 1.38 0.58
N THR A 123 6.04 2.61 1.01
CA THR A 123 7.17 2.97 1.86
C THR A 123 6.73 3.61 3.16
N PRO A 124 7.44 3.29 4.24
CA PRO A 124 7.63 4.21 5.33
C PRO A 124 9.12 4.44 5.67
N LEU A 125 9.39 5.54 6.37
CA LEU A 125 10.64 5.77 7.08
C LEU A 125 10.72 4.85 8.31
N VAL A 126 11.78 4.06 8.35
CA VAL A 126 12.14 3.18 9.45
C VAL A 126 13.44 3.69 10.09
N LEU A 127 13.48 3.72 11.41
CA LEU A 127 14.63 4.13 12.21
C LEU A 127 15.24 2.90 12.88
N ASP A 128 16.55 2.75 12.74
CA ASP A 128 17.34 1.82 13.55
C ASP A 128 17.36 2.32 14.99
N LEU A 129 16.86 1.51 15.93
CA LEU A 129 16.80 1.87 17.36
C LEU A 129 17.78 1.08 18.23
N ASN A 130 18.34 -0.02 17.72
CA ASN A 130 19.18 -0.94 18.48
C ASN A 130 20.66 -0.95 18.01
N GLY A 131 20.97 -0.24 16.93
CA GLY A 131 22.31 -0.04 16.37
C GLY A 131 22.79 -1.21 15.51
N ASP A 132 21.89 -2.05 15.00
CA ASP A 132 22.23 -3.19 14.13
C ASP A 132 21.95 -2.96 12.63
N GLY A 133 21.59 -1.72 12.29
CA GLY A 133 21.10 -1.26 10.99
C GLY A 133 19.59 -1.44 10.88
N VAL A 134 18.95 -0.82 9.87
CA VAL A 134 17.50 -0.98 9.67
C VAL A 134 17.15 -2.43 9.29
N ARG A 135 16.23 -3.05 10.04
CA ARG A 135 15.73 -4.42 9.88
C ARG A 135 14.24 -4.47 9.58
N THR A 136 13.86 -5.48 8.81
CA THR A 136 12.49 -5.66 8.35
C THR A 136 12.04 -7.11 8.45
N SER A 137 10.73 -7.33 8.50
CA SER A 137 10.11 -8.64 8.29
C SER A 137 9.60 -8.75 6.84
N GLY A 138 9.74 -9.93 6.24
CA GLY A 138 9.25 -10.17 4.88
C GLY A 138 7.74 -10.38 4.85
N VAL A 139 7.12 -10.18 3.68
CA VAL A 139 5.65 -10.27 3.49
C VAL A 139 5.00 -11.57 4.04
N SER A 140 5.72 -12.69 4.07
CA SER A 140 5.20 -13.96 4.62
C SER A 140 4.98 -13.94 6.14
N HIS A 141 5.60 -12.99 6.84
CA HIS A 141 5.40 -12.68 8.26
C HIS A 141 4.97 -11.21 8.41
N GLY A 142 4.34 -10.67 7.37
CA GLY A 142 3.90 -9.30 7.29
C GLY A 142 2.62 -9.05 8.08
N VAL A 143 2.19 -7.78 8.03
CA VAL A 143 0.96 -7.31 8.67
C VAL A 143 -0.05 -6.85 7.61
N LEU A 144 -1.35 -6.93 7.90
CA LEU A 144 -2.36 -6.26 7.06
C LEU A 144 -2.43 -4.79 7.46
N PHE A 145 -1.89 -3.90 6.62
CA PHE A 145 -1.89 -2.46 6.87
C PHE A 145 -2.03 -1.67 5.56
N ASP A 146 -2.72 -0.53 5.61
CA ASP A 146 -2.88 0.36 4.45
C ASP A 146 -1.75 1.41 4.41
N VAL A 147 -0.53 0.97 4.11
CA VAL A 147 0.68 1.82 4.10
C VAL A 147 0.59 2.94 3.06
N ASN A 148 -0.18 2.75 1.99
CA ASN A 148 -0.32 3.74 0.91
C ASN A 148 -1.51 4.70 1.12
N HIS A 149 -2.29 4.56 2.19
CA HIS A 149 -3.51 5.33 2.42
C HIS A 149 -4.47 5.29 1.22
N THR A 150 -4.76 4.08 0.74
CA THR A 150 -5.69 3.84 -0.38
C THR A 150 -7.12 3.57 0.08
N GLY A 151 -7.30 3.34 1.39
CA GLY A 151 -8.53 2.85 1.98
C GLY A 151 -8.66 1.32 1.93
N GLN A 152 -7.69 0.60 1.36
CA GLN A 152 -7.65 -0.87 1.32
C GLN A 152 -6.31 -1.37 1.89
N PRO A 153 -6.32 -2.24 2.92
CA PRO A 153 -5.08 -2.80 3.44
C PRO A 153 -4.47 -3.81 2.44
N ALA A 154 -3.16 -3.98 2.53
CA ALA A 154 -2.43 -5.04 1.84
C ALA A 154 -1.63 -5.83 2.87
N LEU A 155 -1.35 -7.10 2.58
CA LEU A 155 -0.37 -7.84 3.38
C LEU A 155 1.00 -7.30 3.00
N THR A 156 1.65 -6.61 3.92
CA THR A 156 2.92 -5.93 3.69
C THR A 156 3.99 -6.51 4.58
N GLY A 157 5.22 -6.62 4.08
CA GLY A 157 6.40 -6.70 4.94
C GLY A 157 6.39 -5.53 5.94
N TRP A 158 7.13 -5.66 7.04
CA TRP A 158 7.06 -4.72 8.14
C TRP A 158 8.43 -4.42 8.76
N THR A 159 8.49 -3.70 9.88
CA THR A 159 9.68 -3.68 10.72
C THR A 159 9.86 -5.04 11.42
N ASP A 160 11.05 -5.30 11.95
CA ASP A 160 11.33 -6.55 12.68
C ASP A 160 10.79 -6.58 14.12
N GLY A 161 10.20 -5.47 14.58
CA GLY A 161 9.69 -5.25 15.93
C GLY A 161 10.71 -4.71 16.94
N GLN A 162 11.96 -4.50 16.54
CA GLN A 162 12.97 -3.79 17.34
C GLN A 162 13.19 -2.37 16.80
N ASP A 163 13.13 -2.22 15.48
CA ASP A 163 13.14 -0.94 14.80
C ASP A 163 11.75 -0.32 14.72
N GLY A 164 11.73 1.00 14.52
CA GLY A 164 10.49 1.77 14.61
C GLY A 164 10.15 2.56 13.34
N LEU A 165 8.86 2.71 13.08
CA LEU A 165 8.32 3.54 12.02
C LEU A 165 8.26 5.00 12.48
N LEU A 166 8.69 5.95 11.65
CA LEU A 166 8.46 7.37 11.95
C LEU A 166 6.99 7.71 11.67
N VAL A 167 6.32 8.31 12.65
CA VAL A 167 4.89 8.59 12.57
C VAL A 167 4.53 9.99 13.07
N LEU A 168 3.38 10.47 12.62
CA LEU A 168 2.70 11.66 13.12
C LEU A 168 1.21 11.34 13.25
N ASP A 169 0.73 11.21 14.48
CA ASP A 169 -0.70 11.05 14.78
C ASP A 169 -1.45 12.35 14.43
N LEU A 170 -2.04 12.36 13.23
CA LEU A 170 -2.65 13.55 12.64
C LEU A 170 -4.00 13.85 13.29
N ASN A 171 -4.73 12.82 13.67
CA ASN A 171 -6.07 12.94 14.21
C ASN A 171 -6.11 13.03 15.76
N ARG A 172 -4.97 12.75 16.41
CA ARG A 172 -4.74 12.75 17.87
C ARG A 172 -5.58 11.73 18.63
N ASP A 173 -5.84 10.58 18.02
CA ASP A 173 -6.58 9.49 18.67
C ASP A 173 -5.67 8.50 19.43
N GLY A 174 -4.34 8.67 19.34
CA GLY A 174 -3.34 7.83 19.97
C GLY A 174 -3.06 6.52 19.24
N ARG A 175 -3.48 6.40 17.98
CA ARG A 175 -3.28 5.23 17.13
C ARG A 175 -2.79 5.65 15.75
N ILE A 176 -1.97 4.80 15.15
CA ILE A 176 -1.53 4.95 13.76
C ILE A 176 -2.34 3.93 12.95
N ASN A 177 -3.31 4.44 12.20
CA ASN A 177 -4.35 3.57 11.61
C ASN A 177 -4.14 3.29 10.11
N ASN A 178 -3.32 4.09 9.42
CA ASN A 178 -2.95 3.89 8.02
C ASN A 178 -1.73 4.76 7.65
N GLY A 179 -1.36 4.70 6.36
CA GLY A 179 -0.22 5.36 5.78
C GLY A 179 -0.22 6.89 5.76
N SER A 180 -1.33 7.58 6.02
CA SER A 180 -1.31 9.04 6.08
C SER A 180 -0.61 9.56 7.34
N GLU A 181 -0.50 8.72 8.37
CA GLU A 181 0.16 8.99 9.65
C GLU A 181 1.57 8.39 9.71
N LEU A 182 1.98 7.63 8.69
CA LEU A 182 3.37 7.24 8.45
C LEU A 182 4.06 8.31 7.60
N PHE A 183 5.39 8.41 7.69
CA PHE A 183 6.18 9.18 6.72
C PHE A 183 6.63 8.29 5.56
N GLY A 184 6.01 8.44 4.40
CA GLY A 184 6.22 7.54 3.26
C GLY A 184 5.29 7.83 2.08
N SER A 185 5.13 6.86 1.19
CA SER A 185 4.28 7.00 0.00
C SER A 185 2.79 7.21 0.31
N GLY A 186 2.33 6.84 1.51
CA GLY A 186 0.96 7.10 1.99
C GLY A 186 0.71 8.53 2.47
N THR A 187 1.75 9.32 2.74
CA THR A 187 1.61 10.67 3.31
C THR A 187 1.03 11.64 2.28
N ASP A 188 0.05 12.43 2.70
CA ASP A 188 -0.46 13.54 1.89
C ASP A 188 0.47 14.75 1.92
N THR A 189 0.60 15.39 0.75
CA THR A 189 1.34 16.63 0.55
C THR A 189 0.46 17.66 -0.15
N ALA A 190 0.93 18.91 -0.19
CA ALA A 190 0.26 19.96 -0.98
C ALA A 190 0.09 19.62 -2.47
N ASN A 191 0.89 18.68 -3.00
CA ASN A 191 0.90 18.28 -4.41
C ASN A 191 0.36 16.85 -4.65
N GLY A 192 -0.36 16.26 -3.69
CA GLY A 192 -0.81 14.86 -3.73
C GLY A 192 0.02 13.98 -2.81
N LYS A 193 0.18 12.69 -3.12
CA LYS A 193 0.97 11.77 -2.29
C LYS A 193 2.47 12.05 -2.36
N ALA A 194 3.17 11.83 -1.24
CA ALA A 194 4.62 11.93 -1.22
C ALA A 194 5.24 10.84 -2.10
N VAL A 195 6.35 11.15 -2.76
CA VAL A 195 7.06 10.17 -3.60
C VAL A 195 7.91 9.19 -2.80
N ASP A 196 8.33 9.62 -1.61
CA ASP A 196 9.19 8.89 -0.69
C ASP A 196 9.03 9.51 0.72
N GLY A 197 9.50 8.80 1.74
CA GLY A 197 9.37 9.20 3.14
C GLY A 197 10.20 10.43 3.54
N TYR A 198 11.29 10.71 2.83
CA TYR A 198 12.09 11.93 3.06
C TYR A 198 11.41 13.17 2.50
N VAL A 199 10.75 13.07 1.34
CA VAL A 199 9.89 14.12 0.79
C VAL A 199 8.70 14.35 1.70
N ALA A 200 8.08 13.29 2.22
CA ALA A 200 7.01 13.39 3.20
C ALA A 200 7.46 14.22 4.42
N LEU A 201 8.61 13.88 5.01
CA LEU A 201 9.13 14.53 6.21
C LEU A 201 9.61 15.97 5.96
N ARG A 202 10.22 16.24 4.79
CA ARG A 202 10.73 17.57 4.41
C ARG A 202 9.67 18.66 4.38
N GLN A 203 8.40 18.32 4.24
CA GLN A 203 7.31 19.29 4.33
C GLN A 203 7.26 20.03 5.68
N HIS A 204 7.88 19.44 6.70
CA HIS A 204 7.91 19.98 8.06
C HIS A 204 9.23 20.64 8.45
N ASP A 205 10.20 20.70 7.52
CA ASP A 205 11.45 21.46 7.67
C ASP A 205 11.13 22.95 7.53
N GLY A 206 10.80 23.58 8.65
CA GLY A 206 10.23 24.92 8.69
C GLY A 206 11.27 26.01 8.47
N ASN A 207 12.54 25.72 8.78
CA ASN A 207 13.66 26.64 8.60
C ASN A 207 14.46 26.37 7.31
N GLY A 208 14.24 25.23 6.66
CA GLY A 208 14.85 24.82 5.39
C GLY A 208 16.32 24.45 5.50
N ASP A 209 16.78 23.98 6.67
CA ASP A 209 18.18 23.63 6.90
C ASP A 209 18.51 22.17 6.54
N GLY A 210 17.51 21.40 6.10
CA GLY A 210 17.67 20.01 5.68
C GLY A 210 17.69 19.02 6.83
N VAL A 211 17.29 19.44 8.04
CA VAL A 211 17.20 18.61 9.24
C VAL A 211 15.84 18.84 9.89
N ILE A 212 15.29 17.82 10.53
CA ILE A 212 14.15 17.99 11.46
C ILE A 212 14.68 17.92 12.88
N ASP A 213 14.67 19.06 13.58
CA ASP A 213 15.16 19.18 14.96
C ASP A 213 14.23 20.06 15.83
N ALA A 214 14.68 20.42 17.04
CA ALA A 214 13.90 21.24 17.97
C ALA A 214 13.54 22.66 17.47
N GLN A 215 14.12 23.12 16.36
CA GLN A 215 13.78 24.37 15.68
C GLN A 215 12.53 24.22 14.80
N ASP A 216 12.14 22.99 14.45
CA ASP A 216 10.93 22.69 13.70
C ASP A 216 9.75 22.43 14.62
N SER A 217 8.62 23.09 14.33
CA SER A 217 7.44 23.01 15.19
C SER A 217 6.87 21.59 15.31
N VAL A 218 7.08 20.74 14.28
CA VAL A 218 6.60 19.36 14.25
C VAL A 218 7.36 18.43 15.19
N PHE A 219 8.62 18.76 15.51
CA PHE A 219 9.57 17.80 16.11
C PHE A 219 9.07 17.20 17.43
N LYS A 220 8.38 18.01 18.24
CA LYS A 220 7.79 17.58 19.52
C LYS A 220 6.56 16.67 19.37
N ASP A 221 5.92 16.70 18.21
CA ASP A 221 4.69 15.97 17.90
C ASP A 221 5.01 14.66 17.13
N LEU A 222 6.22 14.53 16.59
CA LEU A 222 6.71 13.29 15.98
C LEU A 222 6.86 12.18 17.03
N GLN A 223 6.52 10.98 16.61
CA GLN A 223 6.65 9.76 17.40
C GLN A 223 7.31 8.67 16.57
N VAL A 224 7.77 7.63 17.25
CA VAL A 224 8.25 6.39 16.65
C VAL A 224 7.33 5.28 17.13
N TRP A 225 6.75 4.55 16.19
CA TRP A 225 5.94 3.37 16.46
C TRP A 225 6.82 2.13 16.39
N VAL A 226 7.04 1.50 17.55
CA VAL A 226 7.72 0.21 17.68
C VAL A 226 6.65 -0.86 17.88
N ASP A 227 6.19 -1.42 16.77
CA ASP A 227 5.27 -2.55 16.72
C ASP A 227 6.01 -3.83 17.13
N ALA A 228 6.10 -4.08 18.44
CA ALA A 228 7.00 -5.07 19.00
C ALA A 228 6.49 -6.51 18.80
N ASN A 229 5.19 -6.68 18.62
CA ASN A 229 4.55 -7.96 18.34
C ASN A 229 4.33 -8.19 16.83
N VAL A 230 4.64 -7.19 15.98
CA VAL A 230 4.59 -7.23 14.51
C VAL A 230 3.19 -7.59 14.04
N ASP A 231 2.23 -6.81 14.49
CA ASP A 231 0.80 -7.13 14.36
C ASP A 231 -0.01 -6.05 13.64
N GLY A 232 0.64 -4.91 13.35
CA GLY A 232 0.10 -3.80 12.57
C GLY A 232 -0.93 -2.96 13.34
N GLN A 233 -1.09 -3.16 14.65
CA GLN A 233 -1.97 -2.37 15.50
C GLN A 233 -1.16 -1.58 16.51
N THR A 234 -1.54 -0.32 16.71
CA THR A 234 -0.90 0.49 17.74
C THR A 234 -1.37 0.08 19.13
N ASP A 235 -0.51 -0.63 19.86
CA ASP A 235 -0.76 -1.04 21.24
C ASP A 235 -0.29 -0.02 22.28
N VAL A 236 -0.82 -0.17 23.50
CA VAL A 236 -0.39 0.65 24.64
C VAL A 236 1.10 0.40 24.92
N GLY A 237 1.90 1.45 24.74
CA GLY A 237 3.33 1.45 25.04
C GLY A 237 4.23 1.35 23.80
N GLU A 238 3.66 1.21 22.60
CA GLU A 238 4.42 1.11 21.36
C GLU A 238 4.74 2.45 20.69
N LEU A 239 3.99 3.51 21.03
CA LEU A 239 4.27 4.86 20.58
C LEU A 239 5.23 5.57 21.53
N HIS A 240 6.40 5.93 21.00
CA HIS A 240 7.44 6.62 21.74
C HIS A 240 7.68 8.02 21.17
N SER A 241 7.71 9.06 22.03
CA SER A 241 8.16 10.38 21.60
C SER A 241 9.66 10.37 21.28
N LEU A 242 10.10 11.20 20.32
CA LEU A 242 11.52 11.35 19.96
C LEU A 242 12.41 11.67 21.17
N ALA A 243 11.91 12.50 22.10
CA ALA A 243 12.62 12.88 23.32
C ALA A 243 12.88 11.71 24.28
N ILE A 244 11.95 10.75 24.39
CA ILE A 244 12.13 9.54 25.22
C ILE A 244 13.20 8.62 24.61
N LEU A 245 13.23 8.53 23.28
CA LEU A 245 14.26 7.78 22.55
C LEU A 245 15.61 8.51 22.49
N GLY A 246 15.67 9.76 22.99
CA GLY A 246 16.90 10.55 23.00
C GLY A 246 17.34 11.01 21.61
N MET A 247 16.40 11.14 20.67
CA MET A 247 16.67 11.66 19.33
C MET A 247 16.79 13.18 19.38
N ALA A 248 17.86 13.72 18.80
CA ALA A 248 18.13 15.15 18.72
C ALA A 248 17.77 15.72 17.34
N SER A 249 17.95 14.96 16.26
CA SER A 249 17.68 15.42 14.91
C SER A 249 17.52 14.27 13.90
N LEU A 250 16.77 14.51 12.83
CA LEU A 250 16.60 13.60 11.68
C LEU A 250 17.19 14.27 10.41
N ASP A 251 18.14 13.63 9.73
CA ASP A 251 18.77 14.19 8.53
C ASP A 251 17.95 13.89 7.27
N LEU A 252 17.55 14.92 6.53
CA LEU A 252 16.75 14.78 5.30
C LEU A 252 17.59 14.53 4.05
N ASN A 253 18.91 14.53 4.13
CA ASN A 253 19.80 14.39 2.97
C ASN A 253 20.05 12.92 2.61
N ALA A 254 18.97 12.22 2.25
CA ALA A 254 19.04 10.82 1.88
C ALA A 254 19.86 10.56 0.62
N MET A 255 20.59 9.45 0.64
CA MET A 255 21.32 8.91 -0.50
C MET A 255 20.65 7.62 -0.98
N GLN A 256 20.81 7.32 -2.28
CA GLN A 256 20.27 6.09 -2.83
C GLN A 256 20.89 4.85 -2.18
N GLY A 257 20.03 4.02 -1.60
CA GLY A 257 20.34 2.69 -1.11
C GLY A 257 19.92 1.61 -2.10
N ASN A 258 20.47 0.40 -1.92
CA ASN A 258 20.09 -0.79 -2.67
C ASN A 258 20.14 -2.07 -1.81
N HIS A 259 20.18 -1.90 -0.48
CA HIS A 259 20.16 -3.04 0.42
C HIS A 259 18.76 -3.67 0.38
N ILE A 260 18.72 -4.99 0.38
CA ILE A 260 17.48 -5.76 0.44
C ILE A 260 17.54 -6.59 1.71
N ASP A 261 16.55 -6.40 2.57
CA ASP A 261 16.36 -7.16 3.80
C ASP A 261 14.98 -7.83 3.74
N ASN A 262 14.93 -9.16 3.87
CA ASN A 262 13.70 -9.96 3.82
C ASN A 262 12.75 -9.69 2.63
N GLY A 263 13.29 -9.24 1.50
CA GLY A 263 12.52 -8.92 0.29
C GLY A 263 12.06 -7.46 0.20
N ASN A 264 12.30 -6.66 1.24
CA ASN A 264 12.05 -5.23 1.29
C ASN A 264 13.33 -4.47 0.91
N THR A 265 13.21 -3.38 0.17
CA THR A 265 14.38 -2.60 -0.28
C THR A 265 14.55 -1.35 0.57
N LEU A 266 15.72 -1.17 1.18
CA LEU A 266 16.14 0.09 1.79
C LEU A 266 16.69 0.98 0.67
N GLY A 267 15.81 1.74 0.03
CA GLY A 267 16.12 2.42 -1.23
C GLY A 267 16.62 3.86 -1.09
N LEU A 268 16.38 4.50 0.07
CA LEU A 268 16.93 5.79 0.43
C LEU A 268 17.38 5.73 1.88
N VAL A 269 18.63 6.11 2.15
CA VAL A 269 19.26 5.97 3.46
C VAL A 269 19.87 7.30 3.88
N SER A 270 19.66 7.65 5.13
CA SER A 270 20.21 8.80 5.85
C SER A 270 20.46 8.36 7.30
N GLY A 271 20.47 9.28 8.24
CA GLY A 271 20.53 8.94 9.65
C GLY A 271 19.77 9.89 10.56
N TRP A 272 19.62 9.47 11.80
CA TRP A 272 19.19 10.31 12.91
C TRP A 272 20.32 10.43 13.94
N THR A 273 20.40 11.55 14.63
CA THR A 273 21.43 11.80 15.64
C THR A 273 20.81 11.81 17.03
N ASP A 274 21.41 11.08 17.97
CA ASP A 274 20.99 11.08 19.36
C ASP A 274 21.53 12.31 20.13
N VAL A 275 21.02 12.55 21.34
CA VAL A 275 21.47 13.65 22.23
C VAL A 275 22.94 13.52 22.68
N LYS A 276 23.60 12.39 22.41
CA LYS A 276 25.04 12.17 22.66
C LYS A 276 25.88 12.41 21.41
N GLY A 277 25.26 12.75 20.27
CA GLY A 277 25.93 12.97 18.99
C GLY A 277 26.26 11.68 18.22
N GLN A 278 25.68 10.53 18.59
CA GLN A 278 25.81 9.30 17.82
C GLN A 278 24.80 9.30 16.67
N VAL A 279 25.26 8.87 15.50
CA VAL A 279 24.42 8.74 14.31
C VAL A 279 23.99 7.29 14.19
N HIS A 280 22.70 7.08 13.93
CA HIS A 280 22.05 5.80 13.72
C HIS A 280 21.37 5.80 12.35
N ASP A 281 21.12 4.63 11.79
CA ASP A 281 20.56 4.50 10.45
C ASP A 281 19.08 4.90 10.42
N MET A 282 18.67 5.53 9.32
CA MET A 282 17.28 5.80 8.98
C MET A 282 17.11 5.50 7.49
N ALA A 283 16.06 4.78 7.12
CA ALA A 283 15.83 4.38 5.74
C ALA A 283 14.37 4.56 5.35
N ASP A 284 14.15 4.99 4.11
CA ASP A 284 12.86 4.81 3.46
C ASP A 284 12.84 3.40 2.85
N VAL A 285 11.90 2.60 3.30
CA VAL A 285 11.87 1.16 3.03
C VAL A 285 10.72 0.84 2.09
N TRP A 286 11.05 0.36 0.89
CA TRP A 286 10.05 -0.20 -0.02
C TRP A 286 9.67 -1.60 0.45
N LEU A 287 8.55 -1.66 1.16
CA LEU A 287 7.99 -2.90 1.68
C LEU A 287 7.41 -3.71 0.53
N SER A 288 7.77 -4.99 0.52
CA SER A 288 7.11 -5.98 -0.33
C SER A 288 5.67 -6.16 0.13
N SER A 289 4.74 -6.25 -0.81
CA SER A 289 3.33 -6.39 -0.48
C SER A 289 2.59 -7.35 -1.40
N GLN A 290 1.50 -7.89 -0.88
CA GLN A 290 0.51 -8.68 -1.59
C GLN A 290 -0.86 -8.02 -1.36
N SER A 291 -1.62 -7.80 -2.43
CA SER A 291 -2.95 -7.20 -2.30
C SER A 291 -3.88 -8.08 -1.46
N LEU A 292 -4.90 -7.49 -0.83
CA LEU A 292 -5.87 -8.25 -0.06
C LEU A 292 -6.53 -9.34 -0.91
N ALA A 293 -6.89 -9.05 -2.17
CA ALA A 293 -7.49 -10.02 -3.09
C ALA A 293 -6.55 -11.21 -3.40
N GLU A 294 -5.27 -10.95 -3.68
CA GLU A 294 -4.28 -12.01 -3.87
C GLU A 294 -4.10 -12.84 -2.60
N PHE A 295 -4.13 -12.20 -1.43
CA PHE A 295 -4.01 -12.88 -0.15
C PHE A 295 -5.21 -13.79 0.13
N VAL A 296 -6.43 -13.28 -0.10
CA VAL A 296 -7.67 -14.07 -0.02
C VAL A 296 -7.62 -15.25 -0.99
N SER A 297 -7.24 -15.02 -2.26
CA SER A 297 -7.18 -16.07 -3.29
C SER A 297 -6.20 -17.20 -2.93
N GLN A 298 -5.08 -16.86 -2.30
CA GLN A 298 -4.15 -17.88 -1.80
C GLN A 298 -4.71 -18.61 -0.57
N ALA A 299 -5.38 -17.88 0.33
CA ALA A 299 -5.98 -18.44 1.52
C ALA A 299 -7.19 -19.35 1.21
N THR A 300 -8.01 -19.05 0.20
CA THR A 300 -9.13 -19.92 -0.21
C THR A 300 -8.65 -21.30 -0.66
N GLY A 301 -7.43 -21.40 -1.19
CA GLY A 301 -6.80 -22.68 -1.55
C GLY A 301 -6.24 -23.49 -0.36
N LEU A 302 -6.04 -22.86 0.81
CA LEU A 302 -5.28 -23.44 1.93
C LEU A 302 -6.03 -23.48 3.26
N SER A 303 -6.97 -22.57 3.50
CA SER A 303 -7.61 -22.33 4.81
C SER A 303 -9.05 -21.80 4.64
N LYS A 304 -9.83 -22.44 3.76
CA LYS A 304 -11.24 -22.15 3.51
C LYS A 304 -12.16 -23.06 4.30
N ILE A 305 -13.19 -22.48 4.91
CA ILE A 305 -14.39 -23.16 5.38
C ILE A 305 -15.51 -22.84 4.40
N ASP A 306 -16.11 -23.86 3.78
CA ASP A 306 -17.21 -23.71 2.83
C ASP A 306 -18.51 -24.28 3.42
N ALA A 307 -19.35 -23.39 3.95
CA ALA A 307 -20.69 -23.72 4.45
C ALA A 307 -21.78 -23.53 3.37
N SER A 308 -21.46 -22.83 2.28
CA SER A 308 -22.43 -22.39 1.27
C SER A 308 -23.06 -23.51 0.42
N GLY A 309 -22.53 -24.74 0.48
CA GLY A 309 -22.89 -25.82 -0.46
C GLY A 309 -24.21 -26.54 -0.20
N ASN A 310 -24.83 -26.40 0.99
CA ASN A 310 -26.04 -27.15 1.35
C ASN A 310 -27.33 -26.29 1.41
N HIS A 311 -27.21 -24.96 1.40
CA HIS A 311 -28.32 -23.98 1.55
C HIS A 311 -29.22 -24.20 2.77
N THR A 312 -28.72 -24.88 3.81
CA THR A 312 -29.35 -25.03 5.11
C THR A 312 -28.61 -24.17 6.12
N ALA A 313 -29.29 -23.72 7.19
CA ALA A 313 -28.67 -22.87 8.18
C ALA A 313 -27.57 -23.61 8.96
N ASP A 314 -26.31 -23.30 8.67
CA ASP A 314 -25.16 -23.80 9.40
C ASP A 314 -24.62 -22.77 10.41
N VAL A 315 -23.99 -23.26 11.47
CA VAL A 315 -23.29 -22.43 12.46
C VAL A 315 -21.82 -22.79 12.43
N THR A 316 -20.97 -21.82 12.07
CA THR A 316 -19.51 -21.95 12.10
C THR A 316 -18.96 -21.20 13.30
N GLU A 317 -18.45 -21.92 14.29
CA GLU A 317 -17.77 -21.34 15.45
C GLU A 317 -16.29 -21.13 15.15
N LEU A 318 -15.79 -19.91 15.33
CA LEU A 318 -14.39 -19.56 15.16
C LEU A 318 -13.81 -18.98 16.45
N ARG A 319 -12.69 -19.56 16.89
CA ARG A 319 -11.97 -19.13 18.07
C ARG A 319 -10.59 -18.62 17.67
N LEU A 320 -10.12 -17.58 18.35
CA LEU A 320 -8.79 -17.02 18.11
C LEU A 320 -7.69 -18.09 18.29
N ALA A 321 -7.84 -18.98 19.26
CA ALA A 321 -6.89 -20.07 19.48
C ALA A 321 -6.73 -20.99 18.25
N ASP A 322 -7.81 -21.23 17.52
CA ASP A 322 -7.79 -22.05 16.31
C ASP A 322 -7.12 -21.29 15.15
N MET A 323 -7.29 -19.96 15.10
CA MET A 323 -6.67 -19.10 14.09
C MET A 323 -5.17 -18.95 14.30
N LEU A 324 -4.73 -18.79 15.54
CA LEU A 324 -3.30 -18.71 15.88
C LEU A 324 -2.55 -20.02 15.58
N ALA A 325 -3.26 -21.14 15.51
CA ALA A 325 -2.71 -22.44 15.10
C ALA A 325 -2.69 -22.61 13.56
N ALA A 326 -3.43 -21.79 12.81
CA ALA A 326 -3.46 -21.86 11.36
C ALA A 326 -2.15 -21.30 10.77
N VAL A 327 -1.68 -21.91 9.67
CA VAL A 327 -0.38 -21.60 9.07
C VAL A 327 -0.26 -20.12 8.67
N GLN A 328 -1.32 -19.54 8.12
CA GLN A 328 -1.34 -18.15 7.66
C GLN A 328 -1.99 -17.21 8.68
N LYS A 329 -2.42 -17.71 9.85
CA LYS A 329 -3.23 -16.97 10.82
C LYS A 329 -4.43 -16.24 10.16
N LEU A 330 -4.92 -16.79 9.06
CA LEU A 330 -6.03 -16.30 8.26
C LEU A 330 -6.96 -17.48 7.95
N VAL A 331 -8.26 -17.27 8.10
CA VAL A 331 -9.30 -18.20 7.62
C VAL A 331 -10.31 -17.45 6.77
N VAL A 332 -10.68 -18.06 5.64
CA VAL A 332 -11.74 -17.57 4.76
C VAL A 332 -13.00 -18.42 5.00
N VAL A 333 -14.11 -17.77 5.32
CA VAL A 333 -15.41 -18.41 5.49
C VAL A 333 -16.29 -18.01 4.31
N GLN A 334 -16.60 -18.99 3.45
CA GLN A 334 -17.62 -18.83 2.43
C GLN A 334 -18.93 -19.41 2.96
N ALA A 335 -19.96 -18.57 3.00
CA ALA A 335 -21.23 -18.86 3.65
C ALA A 335 -22.35 -18.05 2.98
N ASP A 336 -23.60 -18.52 3.07
CA ASP A 336 -24.76 -17.86 2.49
C ASP A 336 -25.64 -17.15 3.52
N ALA A 337 -26.73 -16.52 3.07
CA ALA A 337 -27.62 -15.72 3.91
C ALA A 337 -28.35 -16.48 5.04
N ASN A 338 -28.33 -17.81 5.01
CA ASN A 338 -28.89 -18.67 6.05
C ASN A 338 -27.88 -19.03 7.15
N ASP A 339 -26.60 -18.78 6.90
CA ASP A 339 -25.52 -19.21 7.79
C ASP A 339 -25.21 -18.17 8.86
N VAL A 340 -24.67 -18.66 9.98
CA VAL A 340 -24.19 -17.84 11.09
C VAL A 340 -22.73 -18.15 11.37
N VAL A 341 -21.88 -17.13 11.36
CA VAL A 341 -20.50 -17.21 11.85
C VAL A 341 -20.45 -16.67 13.27
N GLN A 342 -20.08 -17.51 14.22
CA GLN A 342 -19.95 -17.15 15.63
C GLN A 342 -18.48 -16.94 15.96
N LEU A 343 -18.15 -15.70 16.32
CA LEU A 343 -16.82 -15.32 16.79
C LEU A 343 -16.79 -15.36 18.32
N ASP A 344 -15.65 -15.75 18.86
CA ASP A 344 -15.40 -15.62 20.28
C ASP A 344 -15.25 -14.16 20.73
N SER A 345 -15.40 -13.93 22.03
CA SER A 345 -15.33 -12.60 22.64
C SER A 345 -13.90 -12.06 22.76
N THR A 346 -12.94 -12.59 21.99
CA THR A 346 -11.51 -12.27 22.10
C THR A 346 -11.08 -10.97 21.39
N GLY A 347 -12.04 -10.10 21.08
CA GLY A 347 -11.75 -8.77 20.55
C GLY A 347 -11.56 -8.73 19.03
N TRP A 348 -12.27 -9.57 18.28
CA TRP A 348 -12.41 -9.40 16.84
C TRP A 348 -13.04 -8.04 16.51
N VAL A 349 -12.42 -7.34 15.57
CA VAL A 349 -12.88 -6.05 15.06
C VAL A 349 -13.23 -6.21 13.59
N ASP A 350 -14.45 -5.85 13.24
CA ASP A 350 -14.84 -5.64 11.85
C ASP A 350 -14.11 -4.40 11.33
N THR A 351 -13.27 -4.59 10.32
CA THR A 351 -12.53 -3.48 9.71
C THR A 351 -13.37 -2.70 8.71
N HIS A 352 -14.57 -3.21 8.38
CA HIS A 352 -15.45 -2.74 7.31
C HIS A 352 -14.82 -2.74 5.92
N GLN A 353 -13.71 -3.46 5.75
CA GLN A 353 -13.04 -3.63 4.47
C GLN A 353 -13.65 -4.81 3.72
N LEU A 354 -13.97 -4.59 2.45
CA LEU A 354 -14.57 -5.56 1.56
C LEU A 354 -13.60 -5.94 0.44
N VAL A 355 -13.49 -7.23 0.16
CA VAL A 355 -12.71 -7.75 -0.95
C VAL A 355 -13.52 -8.78 -1.72
N THR A 356 -13.56 -8.65 -3.05
CA THR A 356 -14.28 -9.59 -3.91
C THR A 356 -13.30 -10.53 -4.61
N VAL A 357 -13.48 -11.83 -4.42
CA VAL A 357 -12.72 -12.90 -5.09
C VAL A 357 -13.68 -13.99 -5.53
N ASP A 358 -13.55 -14.47 -6.77
CA ASP A 358 -14.35 -15.56 -7.33
C ASP A 358 -15.87 -15.38 -7.15
N ASN A 359 -16.39 -14.17 -7.42
CA ASN A 359 -17.80 -13.76 -7.24
C ASN A 359 -18.33 -13.77 -5.79
N HIS A 360 -17.47 -13.91 -4.79
CA HIS A 360 -17.83 -13.78 -3.37
C HIS A 360 -17.20 -12.50 -2.82
N SER A 361 -17.93 -11.78 -1.98
CA SER A 361 -17.42 -10.58 -1.31
C SER A 361 -17.26 -10.87 0.18
N TYR A 362 -16.04 -10.69 0.67
CA TYR A 362 -15.66 -11.01 2.04
C TYR A 362 -15.40 -9.72 2.82
N GLU A 363 -15.95 -9.65 4.03
CA GLU A 363 -15.61 -8.64 5.03
C GLU A 363 -14.37 -9.10 5.81
N LEU A 364 -13.40 -8.21 5.95
CA LEU A 364 -12.19 -8.44 6.75
C LEU A 364 -12.46 -8.13 8.22
N TRP A 365 -12.30 -9.16 9.05
CA TRP A 365 -12.30 -9.08 10.49
C TRP A 365 -10.87 -9.33 10.99
N SER A 366 -10.41 -8.51 11.92
CA SER A 366 -9.04 -8.62 12.43
C SER A 366 -9.03 -8.73 13.95
N ASN A 367 -8.04 -9.47 14.43
CA ASN A 367 -7.57 -9.51 15.80
C ASN A 367 -6.06 -9.24 15.74
N ALA A 368 -5.48 -8.67 16.80
CA ALA A 368 -4.05 -8.39 16.95
C ALA A 368 -3.15 -9.33 16.12
N SER A 369 -3.29 -10.65 16.32
CA SER A 369 -2.43 -11.63 15.67
C SER A 369 -3.09 -12.52 14.60
N ALA A 370 -4.32 -12.25 14.16
CA ALA A 370 -5.03 -13.11 13.21
C ALA A 370 -6.12 -12.37 12.42
N HIS A 371 -6.44 -12.89 11.23
CA HIS A 371 -7.44 -12.31 10.35
C HIS A 371 -8.52 -13.33 9.96
N LEU A 372 -9.70 -12.83 9.63
CA LEU A 372 -10.85 -13.58 9.14
C LEU A 372 -11.43 -12.85 7.95
N LEU A 373 -11.79 -13.59 6.91
CA LEU A 373 -12.49 -13.09 5.74
C LEU A 373 -13.82 -13.80 5.67
N ILE A 374 -14.90 -13.12 6.02
CA ILE A 374 -16.24 -13.71 6.16
C ILE A 374 -17.12 -13.21 5.02
N ASP A 375 -17.78 -14.12 4.31
CA ASP A 375 -18.71 -13.75 3.24
C ASP A 375 -19.78 -12.78 3.76
N GLN A 376 -19.95 -11.64 3.08
CA GLN A 376 -20.87 -10.57 3.47
C GLN A 376 -22.33 -11.04 3.56
N ASN A 377 -22.67 -12.17 2.92
CA ASN A 377 -24.01 -12.71 2.97
C ASN A 377 -24.29 -13.39 4.32
N ALA A 378 -23.27 -13.88 5.02
CA ALA A 378 -23.45 -14.57 6.29
C ALA A 378 -23.80 -13.61 7.43
N ARG A 379 -24.49 -14.11 8.46
CA ARG A 379 -24.72 -13.34 9.69
C ARG A 379 -23.56 -13.56 10.65
N VAL A 380 -22.89 -12.48 11.07
CA VAL A 380 -21.85 -12.57 12.10
C VAL A 380 -22.44 -12.29 13.49
N GLN A 381 -22.05 -13.09 14.48
CA GLN A 381 -22.41 -12.87 15.88
C GLN A 381 -21.19 -13.06 16.81
N THR A 382 -20.99 -12.13 17.74
CA THR A 382 -19.96 -12.24 18.78
C THR A 382 -20.60 -12.77 20.06
N VAL A 383 -20.62 -14.09 20.28
CA VAL A 383 -21.46 -14.69 21.35
C VAL A 383 -20.86 -15.90 22.07
N LEU A 384 -19.58 -16.25 21.85
CA LEU A 384 -18.95 -17.34 22.61
C LEU A 384 -18.39 -16.88 23.97
#